data_AF-A0AAD8EYS1-F1
#
_entry.id   AF-A0AAD8EYS1-F1
#
_cell.length_a   1.000
_cell.length_b   1.000
_cell.length_c   1.000
_cell.angle_alpha   90.00
_cell.angle_beta   90.00
_cell.angle_gamma   90.00
#
_symmetry.space_group_name_H-M   'P 1'
#
loop_
_entity.id
_entity.type
_entity.pdbx_description
1 polymer ?
#
loop_
_entity_poly.entity_id
_entity_poly.type
_entity_poly.pdbx_seq_one_letter_code
_entity_poly.pdbx_strand_id
1 'polypeptide(L)' 'MAVPFSNTKLRVPKGFQNILEAFAREVLRSQPENIHEFAAAYFENMMKVRT' A
#
# COMPACT_ATOMS: atom_id res chain seq x y z
N MET A 1 -5.20 26.07 2.36
CA MET A 1 -4.12 26.15 3.37
C MET A 1 -3.29 24.88 3.27
N ALA A 2 -2.05 24.95 2.80
CA ALA A 2 -1.12 23.81 2.79
C ALA A 2 -0.18 23.95 4.00
N VAL A 3 -0.28 23.01 4.93
CA VAL A 3 0.63 22.92 6.08
C VAL A 3 2.06 22.63 5.59
N PRO A 4 3.09 23.28 6.17
CA PRO A 4 4.46 23.11 5.73
C PRO A 4 4.90 21.65 5.96
N PHE A 5 5.44 21.04 4.91
CA PHE A 5 5.95 19.68 4.92
C PHE A 5 6.84 19.45 6.14
N SER A 6 6.61 18.35 6.88
CA SER A 6 7.48 17.87 7.94
C SER A 6 8.96 18.00 7.52
N ASN A 7 9.80 18.50 8.43
CA ASN A 7 11.24 18.68 8.24
C ASN A 7 12.01 17.33 8.23
N THR A 8 11.49 16.36 7.49
CA THR A 8 12.05 15.02 7.34
C THR A 8 12.76 14.95 6.00
N LYS A 9 14.08 14.72 6.03
CA LYS A 9 14.89 14.43 4.83
C LYS A 9 14.40 13.20 4.04
N LEU A 10 13.52 12.40 4.65
CA LEU A 10 12.91 11.21 4.06
C LEU A 10 11.74 11.63 3.17
N ARG A 11 11.89 11.39 1.87
CA ARG A 11 10.82 11.56 0.88
C ARG A 11 10.15 10.22 0.65
N VAL A 12 8.83 10.23 0.54
CA VAL A 12 8.06 9.03 0.16
C VAL A 12 8.52 8.58 -1.23
N PRO A 13 8.89 7.30 -1.43
CA PRO A 13 9.25 6.80 -2.75
C PRO A 13 8.13 6.99 -3.78
N LYS A 14 8.51 7.29 -5.02
CA LYS A 14 7.55 7.41 -6.11
C LYS A 14 6.78 6.09 -6.28
N GLY A 15 5.46 6.18 -6.41
CA GLY A 15 4.57 5.02 -6.57
C GLY A 15 4.18 4.31 -5.26
N PHE A 16 4.79 4.64 -4.12
CA PHE A 16 4.43 4.03 -2.83
C PHE A 16 2.96 4.30 -2.45
N GLN A 17 2.49 5.53 -2.66
CA GLN A 17 1.10 5.91 -2.40
C GLN A 17 0.12 5.07 -3.22
N ASN A 18 0.39 4.87 -4.52
CA ASN A 18 -0.47 4.07 -5.39
C ASN A 18 -0.56 2.61 -4.94
N ILE A 19 0.55 2.02 -4.52
CA ILE A 19 0.59 0.64 -4.01
C ILE A 19 -0.26 0.53 -2.74
N LEU A 20 -0.09 1.48 -1.82
CA LEU A 20 -0.79 1.50 -0.55
C LEU A 20 -2.30 1.74 -0.75
N GLU A 21 -2.68 2.62 -1.66
CA GLU A 21 -4.07 2.88 -2.02
C GLU A 21 -4.73 1.65 -2.65
N ALA A 22 -4.06 0.97 -3.59
CA ALA A 22 -4.59 -0.25 -4.21
C ALA A 22 -4.81 -1.36 -3.17
N PHE A 23 -3.83 -1.57 -2.28
CA PHE A 23 -3.97 -2.54 -1.18
C PHE A 23 -5.12 -2.18 -0.24
N ALA A 24 -5.23 -0.91 0.18
CA ALA A 24 -6.30 -0.45 1.07
C ALA A 24 -7.69 -0.65 0.45
N ARG A 25 -7.85 -0.41 -0.86
CA ARG A 25 -9.11 -0.68 -1.57
C ARG A 25 -9.49 -2.15 -1.52
N GLU A 26 -8.53 -3.06 -1.68
CA GLU A 26 -8.78 -4.50 -1.64
C GLU A 26 -9.10 -5.00 -0.24
N VAL A 27 -8.43 -4.48 0.80
CA VAL A 27 -8.79 -4.79 2.21
C VAL A 27 -10.22 -4.35 2.51
N LEU A 28 -10.62 -3.16 2.07
CA LEU A 28 -12.00 -2.67 2.28
C LEU A 28 -13.04 -3.51 1.54
N ARG A 29 -12.69 -4.12 0.40
CA ARG A 29 -13.57 -4.99 -0.38
C ARG A 29 -13.69 -6.39 0.22
N SER A 30 -12.58 -7.00 0.61
CA SER A 30 -12.55 -8.37 1.09
C SER A 30 -12.87 -8.51 2.57
N GLN A 31 -12.79 -7.41 3.35
CA GLN A 31 -13.00 -7.39 4.81
C GLN A 31 -12.33 -8.59 5.52
N PRO A 32 -11.02 -8.79 5.32
CA PRO A 32 -10.35 -9.98 5.81
C PRO A 32 -10.20 -9.92 7.33
N GLU A 33 -10.33 -11.08 7.99
CA GLU A 33 -10.14 -11.19 9.44
C GLU A 33 -8.67 -10.96 9.83
N ASN A 34 -7.73 -11.45 9.00
CA ASN A 34 -6.30 -11.23 9.18
C ASN A 34 -5.70 -10.40 8.03
N ILE A 35 -5.47 -9.11 8.29
CA ILE A 35 -4.90 -8.17 7.32
C ILE A 35 -3.45 -8.54 6.96
N HIS A 36 -2.68 -9.11 7.88
CA HIS A 36 -1.28 -9.45 7.64
C HIS A 36 -1.12 -10.60 6.65
N GLU A 37 -1.90 -11.67 6.83
CA GLU A 37 -1.93 -12.80 5.89
C GLU A 37 -2.46 -12.36 4.51
N PHE A 38 -3.52 -11.55 4.50
CA PHE A 38 -4.06 -10.98 3.26
C PHE A 38 -3.02 -10.14 2.52
N ALA A 39 -2.25 -9.30 3.24
CA ALA A 39 -1.18 -8.50 2.64
C ALA A 39 -0.09 -9.37 2.00
N ALA A 40 0.37 -10.41 2.70
CA ALA A 40 1.40 -11.31 2.20
C ALA A 40 0.95 -11.97 0.89
N ALA A 41 -0.25 -12.56 0.87
CA ALA A 41 -0.82 -13.19 -0.31
C ALA A 41 -1.06 -12.19 -1.46
N TYR A 42 -1.59 -11.01 -1.15
CA TYR A 42 -1.86 -9.96 -2.13
C TYR A 42 -0.58 -9.50 -2.85
N PHE A 43 0.48 -9.18 -2.09
CA PHE A 43 1.74 -8.74 -2.69
C PHE A 43 2.51 -9.85 -3.38
N GLU A 44 2.44 -11.10 -2.88
CA GLU A 44 3.01 -12.26 -3.57
C GLU A 44 2.36 -12.48 -4.95
N ASN A 45 1.03 -12.40 -5.02
CA ASN A 45 0.30 -12.50 -6.29
C ASN A 45 0.66 -11.35 -7.25
N MET A 46 0.78 -10.12 -6.74
CA MET A 46 1.17 -8.97 -7.53
C MET A 46 2.60 -9.09 -8.10
N MET A 47 3.51 -9.79 -7.41
CA MET A 47 4.85 -10.09 -7.92
C MET A 47 4.83 -11.16 -9.00
N LYS A 48 4.02 -12.22 -8.84
CA LYS A 48 3.86 -13.30 -9.83
C LYS A 48 3.28 -12.81 -11.15
N VAL A 49 2.31 -11.89 -11.13
CA VAL A 49 1.71 -11.31 -12.34
C VAL A 49 2.71 -10.46 -13.15
N ARG A 50 3.77 -9.97 -12.49
CA ARG A 50 4.79 -9.12 -13.12
C ARG A 50 6.01 -9.89 -13.64
N THR A 51 6.12 -11.20 -13.39
CA THR A 51 7.21 -12.07 -13.85
C THR A 51 6.76 -12.87 -15.06
#